data_AF-A0A9P7HYL6-F1
#
_entry.id   AF-A0A9P7HYL6-F1
#
_cell.length_a   1.000
_cell.length_b   1.000
_cell.length_c   1.000
_cell.angle_alpha   90.00
_cell.angle_beta   90.00
_cell.angle_gamma   90.00
#
_symmetry.space_group_name_H-M   'P 1'
#
loop_
_entity.id
_entity.type
_entity.pdbx_description
1 polymer ?
#
loop_
_entity_poly.entity_id
_entity_poly.type
_entity_poly.pdbx_seq_one_letter_code
_entity_poly.pdbx_strand_id
1 'polypeptide(L)'
;MHCNVFLLAVGFIADAAMASPCKPSGTTSAATSDVTRATESSVTTTLGDTTTTISSETSELLTTTGLSLTTTLEGSVTTTAASGTTTVTSEAETTSTAPAANPTYSLLANGGNLNNAQPQGNIEMTSVLVFNPALPQTGGIRTFNIEPSTGRLQDANGGTYVCAYYGSSPDTSSPPTIAYCNPSHTGTNKGYDYLKCEVVGEVFSCTAPQTFCQDDEDIGLSCLTPQDDVYDQFFTERRVTGMGTTDFWYIGSGSPSGLDPISITALKV
;
A
#
# COMPACT_ATOMS: atom_id res chain seq x y z
N MET A 1 26.35 67.80 3.44
CA MET A 1 26.05 67.01 2.23
C MET A 1 27.33 66.87 1.43
N HIS A 2 28.02 65.72 1.49
CA HIS A 2 28.99 65.27 0.48
C HIS A 2 29.17 63.76 0.65
N CYS A 3 28.66 63.00 -0.32
CA CYS A 3 28.94 61.59 -0.56
C CYS A 3 30.29 61.44 -1.28
N ASN A 4 31.04 60.36 -1.01
CA ASN A 4 31.34 59.31 -2.00
C ASN A 4 32.34 58.27 -1.43
N VAL A 5 31.91 57.00 -1.36
CA VAL A 5 32.29 55.87 -2.24
C VAL A 5 33.68 55.30 -1.92
N PHE A 6 33.69 54.19 -1.17
CA PHE A 6 34.81 53.26 -1.10
C PHE A 6 34.53 52.08 -2.03
N LEU A 7 35.39 51.92 -3.04
CA LEU A 7 35.47 50.77 -3.94
C LEU A 7 36.10 49.58 -3.20
N LEU A 8 35.43 48.42 -3.18
CA LEU A 8 36.07 47.13 -2.90
C LEU A 8 35.89 46.21 -4.11
N ALA A 9 37.02 45.69 -4.58
CA ALA A 9 37.17 44.86 -5.77
C ALA A 9 36.63 43.44 -5.55
N VAL A 10 35.87 42.94 -6.53
CA VAL A 10 35.45 41.54 -6.64
C VAL A 10 36.44 40.84 -7.56
N GLY A 11 37.19 39.87 -7.02
CA GLY A 11 38.03 38.97 -7.80
C GLY A 11 37.21 37.77 -8.28
N PHE A 12 36.97 37.70 -9.59
CA PHE A 12 36.52 36.50 -10.29
C PHE A 12 37.73 35.62 -10.63
N ILE A 13 37.68 34.33 -10.30
CA ILE A 13 38.60 33.33 -10.84
C ILE A 13 37.76 32.27 -11.55
N ALA A 14 38.21 31.96 -12.77
CA ALA A 14 37.49 31.28 -13.83
C ALA A 14 37.59 29.74 -13.77
N ASP A 15 36.50 29.14 -14.24
CA ASP A 15 36.40 28.05 -15.23
C ASP A 15 37.45 26.92 -15.20
N ALA A 16 37.02 25.73 -14.79
CA ALA A 16 37.76 24.49 -14.93
C ALA A 16 37.16 23.66 -16.07
N ALA A 17 37.74 23.79 -17.26
CA ALA A 17 37.49 22.94 -18.41
C ALA A 17 38.18 21.57 -18.21
N MET A 18 37.40 20.49 -18.10
CA MET A 18 37.91 19.12 -18.15
C MET A 18 37.82 18.60 -19.59
N ALA A 19 38.97 18.50 -20.26
CA ALA A 19 39.09 17.94 -21.61
C ALA A 19 39.27 16.42 -21.57
N SER A 20 38.46 15.72 -22.37
CA SER A 20 38.53 14.28 -22.66
C SER A 20 39.76 13.93 -23.53
N PRO A 21 40.50 12.83 -23.25
CA PRO A 21 41.51 12.34 -24.16
C PRO A 21 40.91 11.37 -25.20
N CYS A 22 41.14 11.65 -26.49
CA CYS A 22 40.98 10.70 -27.58
C CYS A 22 42.35 10.42 -28.25
N LYS A 23 42.72 9.13 -28.29
CA LYS A 23 43.57 8.39 -29.28
C LYS A 23 45.07 8.81 -29.46
N PRO A 24 45.96 8.04 -30.16
CA PRO A 24 45.75 6.96 -31.17
C PRO A 24 46.67 5.69 -31.10
N SER A 25 46.27 4.58 -31.75
CA SER A 25 46.99 3.83 -32.83
C SER A 25 47.29 2.39 -32.36
N GLY A 26 47.12 1.27 -33.05
CA GLY A 26 46.86 0.95 -34.46
C GLY A 26 47.91 -0.06 -34.95
N THR A 27 47.58 -1.37 -35.03
CA THR A 27 48.26 -2.35 -35.92
C THR A 27 47.46 -3.67 -36.07
N THR A 28 46.94 -3.86 -37.29
CA THR A 28 46.84 -5.06 -38.16
C THR A 28 46.90 -6.48 -37.57
N SER A 29 45.85 -7.28 -37.76
CA SER A 29 45.79 -8.35 -38.79
C SER A 29 44.68 -9.39 -38.56
N ALA A 30 43.88 -9.55 -39.63
CA ALA A 30 43.37 -10.78 -40.24
C ALA A 30 42.42 -11.77 -39.53
N ALA A 31 41.32 -12.04 -40.26
CA ALA A 31 40.57 -13.30 -40.39
C ALA A 31 39.69 -13.70 -39.18
N THR A 32 38.44 -14.15 -39.28
CA THR A 32 37.60 -14.68 -40.36
C THR A 32 36.15 -14.47 -39.93
N SER A 33 35.26 -14.12 -40.86
CA SER A 33 33.81 -14.19 -40.62
C SER A 33 33.36 -15.64 -40.69
N ASP A 34 32.77 -16.17 -39.62
CA ASP A 34 31.84 -17.29 -39.72
C ASP A 34 30.56 -16.92 -38.95
N VAL A 35 29.55 -16.59 -39.74
CA VAL A 35 28.15 -16.46 -39.33
C VAL A 35 27.56 -17.86 -39.35
N THR A 36 27.40 -18.47 -38.19
CA THR A 36 26.58 -19.68 -38.06
C THR A 36 25.29 -19.32 -37.35
N ARG A 37 24.27 -19.12 -38.17
CA ARG A 37 22.84 -19.09 -37.84
C ARG A 37 22.48 -20.42 -37.17
N ALA A 38 22.19 -20.40 -35.88
CA ALA A 38 21.59 -21.52 -35.18
C ALA A 38 20.07 -21.41 -35.21
N THR A 39 19.48 -22.48 -35.71
CA THR A 39 18.08 -22.75 -36.00
C THR A 39 17.18 -22.80 -34.77
N GLU A 40 15.92 -22.47 -35.02
CA GLU A 40 14.73 -22.60 -34.18
C GLU A 40 14.69 -23.85 -33.29
N SER A 41 14.22 -23.67 -32.06
CA SER A 41 13.53 -24.73 -31.32
C SER A 41 12.36 -24.09 -30.57
N SER A 42 11.21 -24.06 -31.24
CA SER A 42 9.91 -23.77 -30.65
C SER A 42 9.45 -25.00 -29.87
N VAL A 43 9.40 -24.90 -28.54
CA VAL A 43 8.71 -25.87 -27.70
C VAL A 43 7.28 -25.38 -27.50
N THR A 44 6.37 -25.92 -28.30
CA THR A 44 4.93 -25.88 -28.07
C THR A 44 4.56 -26.83 -26.94
N THR A 45 4.17 -26.30 -25.79
CA THR A 45 3.39 -27.04 -24.79
C THR A 45 1.90 -26.88 -25.11
N THR A 46 1.34 -27.91 -25.75
CA THR A 46 -0.10 -28.08 -25.96
C THR A 46 -0.81 -28.26 -24.62
N LEU A 47 -1.76 -27.36 -24.33
CA LEU A 47 -2.81 -27.57 -23.33
C LEU A 47 -3.64 -28.79 -23.72
N GLY A 48 -3.78 -29.73 -22.78
CA GLY A 48 -4.80 -30.76 -22.85
C GLY A 48 -6.11 -30.21 -22.34
N ASP A 49 -7.04 -29.91 -23.26
CA ASP A 49 -8.45 -29.74 -22.95
C ASP A 49 -9.02 -31.06 -22.40
N THR A 50 -9.48 -31.04 -21.16
CA THR A 50 -10.38 -32.06 -20.61
C THR A 50 -11.68 -31.36 -20.24
N THR A 51 -12.56 -31.22 -21.23
CA THR A 51 -13.99 -30.99 -21.03
C THR A 51 -14.62 -32.21 -20.38
N THR A 52 -15.09 -32.05 -19.14
CA THR A 52 -16.04 -32.99 -18.51
C THR A 52 -17.33 -32.24 -18.22
N THR A 53 -18.34 -32.49 -19.05
CA THR A 53 -19.76 -32.24 -18.78
C THR A 53 -20.33 -33.34 -17.87
N ILE A 54 -21.53 -33.08 -17.28
CA ILE A 54 -22.41 -33.93 -16.44
C ILE A 54 -22.22 -33.60 -14.93
N SER A 55 -23.21 -33.34 -14.08
CA SER A 55 -24.68 -33.48 -14.12
C SER A 55 -25.35 -32.48 -13.17
N SER A 56 -26.59 -32.12 -13.45
CA SER A 56 -27.55 -31.59 -12.48
C SER A 56 -27.90 -32.64 -11.43
N GLU A 57 -27.97 -32.23 -10.17
CA GLU A 57 -28.89 -32.84 -9.20
C GLU A 57 -29.66 -31.76 -8.43
N THR A 58 -30.97 -31.91 -8.50
CA THR A 58 -32.01 -31.25 -7.72
C THR A 58 -32.06 -31.86 -6.32
N SER A 59 -32.20 -31.05 -5.27
CA SER A 59 -32.76 -31.51 -3.99
C SER A 59 -33.34 -30.34 -3.19
N GLU A 60 -34.67 -30.25 -3.27
CA GLU A 60 -35.64 -30.16 -2.18
C GLU A 60 -35.37 -29.23 -0.97
N LEU A 61 -36.06 -28.08 -1.03
CA LEU A 61 -37.03 -27.58 -0.06
C LEU A 61 -37.01 -28.18 1.37
N LEU A 62 -36.63 -27.36 2.35
CA LEU A 62 -37.17 -27.42 3.71
C LEU A 62 -37.51 -26.00 4.19
N THR A 63 -38.80 -25.72 4.20
CA THR A 63 -39.47 -24.63 4.92
C THR A 63 -39.31 -24.79 6.43
N THR A 64 -38.94 -23.72 7.13
CA THR A 64 -39.43 -23.49 8.50
C THR A 64 -39.71 -22.01 8.69
N THR A 65 -41.00 -21.70 8.67
CA THR A 65 -41.62 -20.44 9.01
C THR A 65 -41.52 -20.21 10.52
N GLY A 66 -40.80 -19.17 10.94
CA GLY A 66 -40.82 -18.63 12.30
C GLY A 66 -41.38 -17.22 12.28
N LEU A 67 -42.66 -17.08 11.93
CA LEU A 67 -43.38 -15.81 11.93
C LEU A 67 -43.86 -15.53 13.37
N SER A 68 -43.10 -14.74 14.12
CA SER A 68 -43.58 -14.19 15.39
C SER A 68 -44.47 -12.98 15.12
N LEU A 69 -45.77 -13.16 15.31
CA LEU A 69 -46.78 -12.10 15.35
C LEU A 69 -46.46 -11.14 16.50
N THR A 70 -46.27 -9.86 16.19
CA THR A 70 -46.43 -8.76 17.15
C THR A 70 -47.87 -8.27 17.11
N THR A 71 -48.63 -8.61 18.15
CA THR A 71 -49.98 -8.08 18.38
C THR A 71 -49.85 -6.64 18.89
N THR A 72 -50.23 -5.66 18.08
CA THR A 72 -50.48 -4.28 18.53
C THR A 72 -51.86 -4.22 19.19
N LEU A 73 -51.90 -4.07 20.51
CA LEU A 73 -53.15 -3.82 21.25
C LEU A 73 -53.25 -2.33 21.60
N GLU A 74 -54.42 -1.78 21.31
CA GLU A 74 -54.83 -0.39 21.44
C GLU A 74 -54.73 0.17 22.86
N GLY A 75 -54.30 1.43 22.96
CA GLY A 75 -54.43 2.23 24.17
C GLY A 75 -55.83 2.81 24.29
N SER A 76 -56.53 2.43 25.36
CA SER A 76 -57.68 3.17 25.88
C SER A 76 -57.44 3.48 27.35
N VAL A 77 -57.44 4.77 27.68
CA VAL A 77 -57.39 5.30 29.05
C VAL A 77 -58.84 5.42 29.56
N THR A 78 -59.14 5.02 30.80
CA THR A 78 -59.71 5.86 31.89
C THR A 78 -60.25 5.02 33.07
N THR A 79 -59.89 5.47 34.29
CA THR A 79 -60.50 5.33 35.64
C THR A 79 -60.42 4.05 36.51
N THR A 80 -59.72 4.26 37.65
CA THR A 80 -60.07 3.96 39.06
C THR A 80 -60.27 2.50 39.52
N ALA A 81 -59.30 2.00 40.30
CA ALA A 81 -59.51 1.41 41.64
C ALA A 81 -58.15 1.05 42.28
N ALA A 82 -57.97 1.45 43.54
CA ALA A 82 -56.82 1.10 44.36
C ALA A 82 -56.91 -0.38 44.82
N SER A 83 -55.86 -1.16 44.58
CA SER A 83 -55.44 -2.22 45.50
C SER A 83 -54.00 -2.61 45.19
N GLY A 84 -53.20 -2.75 46.25
CA GLY A 84 -51.76 -2.89 46.18
C GLY A 84 -51.31 -4.09 45.34
N THR A 85 -50.38 -3.84 44.42
CA THR A 85 -49.59 -4.90 43.79
C THR A 85 -48.19 -4.33 43.60
N THR A 86 -47.22 -4.97 44.25
CA THR A 86 -45.80 -4.67 44.13
C THR A 86 -45.37 -4.93 42.69
N THR A 87 -45.19 -3.88 41.90
CA THR A 87 -44.59 -3.97 40.57
C THR A 87 -43.11 -4.31 40.75
N VAL A 88 -42.74 -5.56 40.50
CA VAL A 88 -41.33 -5.94 40.32
C VAL A 88 -40.94 -5.47 38.92
N THR A 89 -40.35 -4.28 38.83
CA THR A 89 -39.68 -3.81 37.62
C THR A 89 -38.44 -4.69 37.43
N SER A 90 -38.54 -5.71 36.58
CA SER A 90 -37.35 -6.41 36.08
C SER A 90 -36.67 -5.45 35.11
N GLU A 91 -35.63 -4.76 35.57
CA GLU A 91 -34.64 -4.16 34.67
C GLU A 91 -34.08 -5.29 33.80
N ALA A 92 -34.45 -5.30 32.52
CA ALA A 92 -33.75 -6.11 31.55
C ALA A 92 -32.34 -5.53 31.44
N GLU A 93 -31.39 -6.18 32.10
CA GLU A 93 -29.99 -5.83 32.06
C GLU A 93 -29.49 -6.07 30.62
N THR A 94 -29.53 -5.03 29.79
CA THR A 94 -28.89 -5.05 28.47
C THR A 94 -27.39 -5.15 28.67
N THR A 95 -26.87 -6.38 28.67
CA THR A 95 -25.45 -6.65 28.64
C THR A 95 -24.94 -6.27 27.25
N SER A 96 -24.49 -5.03 27.11
CA SER A 96 -23.81 -4.55 25.91
C SER A 96 -22.40 -5.14 25.90
N THR A 97 -22.22 -6.28 25.23
CA THR A 97 -20.90 -6.87 25.00
C THR A 97 -20.05 -5.85 24.23
N ALA A 98 -18.90 -5.47 24.77
CA ALA A 98 -17.96 -4.60 24.07
C ALA A 98 -17.53 -5.25 22.75
N PRO A 99 -17.41 -4.49 21.64
CA PRO A 99 -16.95 -5.04 20.38
C PRO A 99 -15.56 -5.66 20.55
N ALA A 100 -15.35 -6.81 19.91
CA ALA A 100 -14.07 -7.50 19.94
C ALA A 100 -12.96 -6.56 19.43
N ALA A 101 -11.82 -6.54 20.13
CA ALA A 101 -10.68 -5.74 19.72
C ALA A 101 -10.18 -6.19 18.34
N ASN A 102 -9.89 -5.23 17.46
CA ASN A 102 -9.29 -5.53 16.17
C ASN A 102 -7.94 -6.21 16.37
N PRO A 103 -7.64 -7.28 15.61
CA PRO A 103 -6.34 -7.92 15.69
C PRO A 103 -5.23 -6.93 15.30
N THR A 104 -4.12 -7.00 16.03
CA THR A 104 -2.88 -6.30 15.69
C THR A 104 -1.92 -7.29 15.05
N TYR A 105 -1.22 -6.85 14.00
CA TYR A 105 -0.32 -7.67 13.20
C TYR A 105 1.10 -7.10 13.22
N SER A 106 2.07 -8.00 13.37
CA SER A 106 3.46 -7.80 12.98
C SER A 106 3.65 -8.30 11.56
N LEU A 107 4.16 -7.44 10.68
CA LEU A 107 4.38 -7.76 9.27
C LEU A 107 5.84 -8.16 9.04
N LEU A 108 6.06 -9.28 8.35
CA LEU A 108 7.39 -9.81 8.01
C LEU A 108 7.52 -9.89 6.49
N ALA A 109 8.41 -9.07 5.92
CA ALA A 109 8.70 -9.07 4.50
C ALA A 109 9.74 -10.12 4.13
N ASN A 110 9.48 -10.84 3.04
CA ASN A 110 10.28 -11.93 2.51
C ASN A 110 10.47 -11.78 0.99
N GLY A 111 11.67 -12.06 0.50
CA GLY A 111 12.01 -11.90 -0.93
C GLY A 111 12.90 -10.68 -1.19
N GLY A 112 13.48 -10.63 -2.40
CA GLY A 112 14.54 -9.68 -2.72
C GLY A 112 15.71 -9.81 -1.74
N ASN A 113 16.03 -8.69 -1.06
CA ASN A 113 17.07 -8.63 -0.04
C ASN A 113 16.55 -8.70 1.41
N LEU A 114 15.27 -9.03 1.59
CA LEU A 114 14.58 -9.06 2.88
C LEU A 114 14.45 -10.50 3.39
N ASN A 115 14.74 -10.69 4.67
CA ASN A 115 14.59 -11.96 5.38
C ASN A 115 13.87 -11.71 6.70
N ASN A 116 12.55 -11.81 6.68
CA ASN A 116 11.67 -11.46 7.81
C ASN A 116 11.89 -10.03 8.33
N ALA A 117 12.18 -9.10 7.43
CA ALA A 117 12.36 -7.70 7.82
C ALA A 117 11.01 -7.09 8.20
N GLN A 118 10.96 -6.39 9.33
CA GLN A 118 9.76 -5.67 9.77
C GLN A 118 9.77 -4.23 9.27
N PRO A 119 8.61 -3.69 8.86
CA PRO A 119 8.52 -2.31 8.41
C PRO A 119 8.79 -1.37 9.58
N GLN A 120 9.47 -0.27 9.27
CA GLN A 120 9.85 0.80 10.18
C GLN A 120 9.39 2.14 9.62
N GLY A 121 9.09 3.08 10.53
CA GLY A 121 8.78 4.46 10.17
C GLY A 121 8.86 5.38 11.38
N ASN A 122 9.17 6.66 11.17
CA ASN A 122 8.88 7.72 12.13
C ASN A 122 7.36 7.94 12.13
N ILE A 123 6.75 8.12 13.31
CA ILE A 123 5.29 8.35 13.49
C ILE A 123 4.76 9.65 12.85
N GLU A 124 5.57 10.29 12.03
CA GLU A 124 5.26 11.55 11.36
C GLU A 124 4.36 11.29 10.15
N MET A 125 3.38 12.15 9.95
CA MET A 125 2.51 12.09 8.78
C MET A 125 3.35 12.20 7.50
N THR A 126 2.88 11.57 6.41
CA THR A 126 3.55 11.55 5.09
C THR A 126 4.87 10.78 5.01
N SER A 127 5.34 10.23 6.12
CA SER A 127 6.60 9.51 6.13
C SER A 127 6.49 8.15 5.45
N VAL A 128 7.56 7.77 4.74
CA VAL A 128 7.62 6.50 4.00
C VAL A 128 7.95 5.36 4.96
N LEU A 129 7.22 4.25 4.83
CA LEU A 129 7.52 3.01 5.54
C LEU A 129 8.59 2.24 4.79
N VAL A 130 9.61 1.79 5.51
CA VAL A 130 10.82 1.17 4.94
C VAL A 130 11.21 -0.08 5.72
N PHE A 131 12.01 -0.93 5.09
CA PHE A 131 12.70 -2.06 5.72
C PHE A 131 14.19 -1.73 5.86
N ASN A 132 14.84 -2.33 6.86
CA ASN A 132 16.28 -2.19 7.12
C ASN A 132 16.81 -0.75 6.90
N PRO A 133 16.25 0.26 7.57
CA PRO A 133 16.65 1.64 7.34
C PRO A 133 18.11 1.85 7.75
N ALA A 134 18.80 2.71 7.01
CA ALA A 134 20.23 2.98 7.20
C ALA A 134 20.53 3.51 8.61
N LEU A 135 19.61 4.32 9.13
CA LEU A 135 19.55 4.71 10.53
C LEU A 135 18.27 4.18 11.16
N PRO A 136 18.30 3.83 12.46
CA PRO A 136 17.08 3.48 13.18
C PRO A 136 16.04 4.60 13.05
N GLN A 137 14.82 4.24 12.65
CA GLN A 137 13.71 5.19 12.61
C GLN A 137 13.26 5.51 14.03
N THR A 138 12.95 6.79 14.32
CA THR A 138 12.51 7.22 15.66
C THR A 138 11.25 6.48 16.14
N GLY A 139 10.39 6.04 15.22
CA GLY A 139 9.21 5.22 15.53
C GLY A 139 9.45 3.71 15.52
N GLY A 140 10.67 3.26 15.19
CA GLY A 140 11.08 1.85 15.23
C GLY A 140 10.22 0.91 14.36
N ILE A 141 10.19 -0.35 14.77
CA ILE A 141 9.37 -1.41 14.18
C ILE A 141 7.88 -1.12 14.39
N ARG A 142 7.08 -1.29 13.33
CA ARG A 142 5.66 -0.97 13.32
C ARG A 142 4.79 -2.22 13.37
N THR A 143 3.63 -2.06 13.99
CA THR A 143 2.53 -3.04 14.00
C THR A 143 1.27 -2.37 13.48
N PHE A 144 0.35 -3.17 12.93
CA PHE A 144 -0.78 -2.64 12.17
C PHE A 144 -2.09 -3.32 12.52
N ASN A 145 -3.17 -2.56 12.43
CA ASN A 145 -4.53 -3.05 12.44
C ASN A 145 -5.12 -2.94 11.03
N ILE A 146 -6.07 -3.80 10.72
CA ILE A 146 -6.91 -3.66 9.52
C ILE A 146 -8.29 -3.25 10.00
N GLU A 147 -8.77 -2.09 9.56
CA GLU A 147 -10.09 -1.58 9.90
C GLU A 147 -11.19 -2.49 9.30
N PRO A 148 -12.03 -3.16 10.10
CA PRO A 148 -12.95 -4.19 9.60
C PRO A 148 -14.01 -3.67 8.63
N SER A 149 -14.40 -2.40 8.74
CA SER A 149 -15.45 -1.80 7.91
C SER A 149 -14.96 -1.40 6.53
N THR A 150 -13.67 -1.12 6.36
CA THR A 150 -13.11 -0.56 5.12
C THR A 150 -11.97 -1.37 4.53
N GLY A 151 -11.37 -2.28 5.32
CA GLY A 151 -10.12 -2.97 5.00
C GLY A 151 -8.89 -2.07 5.10
N ARG A 152 -9.00 -0.84 5.61
CA ARG A 152 -7.86 0.09 5.61
C ARG A 152 -6.79 -0.31 6.61
N LEU A 153 -5.54 -0.27 6.16
CA LEU A 153 -4.39 -0.51 7.03
C LEU A 153 -4.12 0.71 7.92
N GLN A 154 -4.02 0.49 9.21
CA GLN A 154 -3.78 1.52 10.21
C GLN A 154 -2.60 1.11 11.09
N ASP A 155 -1.75 2.07 11.42
CA ASP A 155 -0.70 1.85 12.40
C ASP A 155 -1.27 1.72 13.82
N ALA A 156 -0.92 0.64 14.52
CA ALA A 156 -1.46 0.33 15.84
C ALA A 156 -0.94 1.26 16.96
N ASN A 157 0.24 1.86 16.78
CA ASN A 157 0.90 2.69 17.78
C ASN A 157 0.57 4.19 17.59
N GLY A 158 0.22 4.62 16.37
CA GLY A 158 -0.07 6.01 16.03
C GLY A 158 -1.50 6.29 15.55
N GLY A 159 -2.27 5.27 15.18
CA GLY A 159 -3.63 5.44 14.62
C GLY A 159 -3.68 6.06 13.22
N THR A 160 -2.53 6.37 12.61
CA THR A 160 -2.45 6.92 11.26
C THR A 160 -2.66 5.82 10.23
N TYR A 161 -3.49 6.07 9.21
CA TYR A 161 -3.66 5.13 8.10
C TYR A 161 -2.40 5.08 7.23
N VAL A 162 -2.23 3.94 6.56
CA VAL A 162 -1.16 3.70 5.60
C VAL A 162 -1.75 3.77 4.19
N CYS A 163 -1.04 4.47 3.30
CA CYS A 163 -1.46 4.79 1.95
C CYS A 163 -0.39 4.42 0.93
N ALA A 164 -0.81 4.26 -0.31
CA ALA A 164 0.05 4.41 -1.47
C ALA A 164 0.32 5.91 -1.71
N TYR A 165 1.58 6.30 -1.87
CA TYR A 165 2.00 7.66 -2.19
C TYR A 165 2.48 7.77 -3.63
N TYR A 166 1.74 8.52 -4.44
CA TYR A 166 1.94 8.65 -5.89
C TYR A 166 2.74 9.90 -6.29
N GLY A 167 3.13 10.75 -5.33
CA GLY A 167 3.92 11.96 -5.64
C GLY A 167 5.31 11.69 -6.21
N SER A 168 5.75 10.43 -6.25
CA SER A 168 6.98 9.99 -6.94
C SER A 168 6.70 8.94 -8.01
N SER A 169 5.45 8.87 -8.50
CA SER A 169 4.93 7.87 -9.42
C SER A 169 4.23 8.54 -10.60
N PRO A 170 4.99 9.04 -11.59
CA PRO A 170 4.42 9.80 -12.70
C PRO A 170 3.56 8.96 -13.64
N ASP A 171 3.74 7.64 -13.62
CA ASP A 171 3.07 6.68 -14.48
C ASP A 171 2.85 5.33 -13.78
N THR A 172 2.13 4.43 -14.45
CA THR A 172 1.81 3.09 -13.92
C THR A 172 2.99 2.13 -13.90
N SER A 173 4.10 2.47 -14.55
CA SER A 173 5.34 1.70 -14.51
C SER A 173 6.25 2.06 -13.33
N SER A 174 5.87 3.11 -12.59
CA SER A 174 6.57 3.64 -11.41
C SER A 174 5.71 3.46 -10.15
N PRO A 175 5.70 2.27 -9.53
CA PRO A 175 4.83 1.99 -8.38
C PRO A 175 4.95 3.02 -7.24
N PRO A 176 3.84 3.35 -6.56
CA PRO A 176 3.85 4.21 -5.38
C PRO A 176 4.58 3.58 -4.21
N THR A 177 5.22 4.43 -3.41
CA THR A 177 5.79 4.02 -2.11
C THR A 177 4.67 3.86 -1.09
N ILE A 178 4.87 2.99 -0.12
CA ILE A 178 3.97 2.84 1.01
C ILE A 178 4.38 3.84 2.10
N ALA A 179 3.44 4.67 2.52
CA ALA A 179 3.68 5.78 3.43
C ALA A 179 2.50 6.02 4.36
N TYR A 180 2.69 6.78 5.44
CA TYR A 180 1.56 7.29 6.20
C TYR A 180 0.74 8.28 5.37
N CYS A 181 -0.57 8.13 5.42
CA CYS A 181 -1.51 8.99 4.70
C CYS A 181 -1.36 10.47 5.10
N ASN A 182 -1.61 11.36 4.13
CA ASN A 182 -1.87 12.77 4.39
C ASN A 182 -3.38 13.02 4.39
N PRO A 183 -4.04 13.27 5.53
CA PRO A 183 -5.49 13.45 5.62
C PRO A 183 -6.04 14.53 4.69
N SER A 184 -5.26 15.57 4.38
CA SER A 184 -5.66 16.65 3.47
C SER A 184 -5.49 16.31 1.99
N HIS A 185 -4.71 15.26 1.68
CA HIS A 185 -4.34 14.84 0.32
C HIS A 185 -4.52 13.35 0.09
N THR A 186 -5.44 12.69 0.81
CA THR A 186 -5.75 11.27 0.63
C THR A 186 -7.14 11.08 0.01
N GLY A 187 -7.21 10.20 -0.98
CA GLY A 187 -8.42 9.76 -1.66
C GLY A 187 -8.28 9.79 -3.18
N THR A 188 -9.38 9.52 -3.87
CA THR A 188 -9.42 9.47 -5.34
C THR A 188 -8.93 10.78 -5.96
N ASN A 189 -8.09 10.68 -7.00
CA ASN A 189 -7.47 11.82 -7.68
C ASN A 189 -6.59 12.70 -6.75
N LYS A 190 -5.95 12.09 -5.75
CA LYS A 190 -4.99 12.76 -4.87
C LYS A 190 -3.64 12.03 -4.86
N GLY A 191 -2.62 12.71 -4.31
CA GLY A 191 -1.26 12.17 -4.20
C GLY A 191 -1.13 10.99 -3.23
N TYR A 192 -2.16 10.70 -2.43
CA TYR A 192 -2.24 9.53 -1.59
C TYR A 192 -3.58 8.82 -1.79
N ASP A 193 -3.60 7.49 -1.72
CA ASP A 193 -4.85 6.73 -1.62
C ASP A 193 -4.69 5.57 -0.63
N TYR A 194 -5.80 5.18 -0.01
CA TYR A 194 -5.81 4.18 1.05
C TYR A 194 -5.48 2.80 0.52
N LEU A 195 -4.64 2.07 1.25
CA LEU A 195 -4.50 0.64 1.04
C LEU A 195 -5.74 -0.09 1.58
N LYS A 196 -6.24 -1.07 0.83
CA LYS A 196 -7.24 -2.04 1.31
C LYS A 196 -6.58 -3.40 1.47
N CYS A 197 -6.51 -3.89 2.69
CA CYS A 197 -5.70 -5.05 3.04
C CYS A 197 -6.52 -6.14 3.71
N GLU A 198 -6.01 -7.37 3.61
CA GLU A 198 -6.55 -8.54 4.28
C GLU A 198 -5.43 -9.52 4.66
N VAL A 199 -5.77 -10.40 5.62
CA VAL A 199 -4.89 -11.51 6.04
C VAL A 199 -5.63 -12.82 5.85
N VAL A 200 -5.13 -13.67 4.95
CA VAL A 200 -5.68 -15.00 4.67
C VAL A 200 -4.59 -16.03 4.89
N GLY A 201 -4.73 -16.88 5.92
CA GLY A 201 -3.74 -17.91 6.22
C GLY A 201 -2.32 -17.35 6.41
N GLU A 202 -2.19 -16.28 7.21
CA GLU A 202 -0.95 -15.51 7.46
C GLU A 202 -0.41 -14.72 6.27
N VAL A 203 -0.97 -14.89 5.06
CA VAL A 203 -0.59 -14.08 3.90
C VAL A 203 -1.23 -12.70 4.03
N PHE A 204 -0.41 -11.67 4.11
CA PHE A 204 -0.84 -10.28 4.07
C PHE A 204 -0.87 -9.80 2.63
N SER A 205 -2.03 -9.33 2.18
CA SER A 205 -2.21 -8.76 0.85
C SER A 205 -2.90 -7.40 0.96
N CYS A 206 -2.59 -6.51 0.02
CA CYS A 206 -3.29 -5.24 -0.10
C CYS A 206 -3.55 -4.92 -1.57
N THR A 207 -4.55 -4.07 -1.78
CA THR A 207 -4.76 -3.38 -3.04
C THR A 207 -4.69 -1.87 -2.84
N ALA A 208 -4.26 -1.16 -3.88
CA ALA A 208 -4.34 0.29 -3.98
C ALA A 208 -4.85 0.66 -5.38
N PRO A 209 -5.65 1.72 -5.55
CA PRO A 209 -6.02 2.18 -6.90
C PRO A 209 -4.79 2.52 -7.73
N GLN A 210 -4.77 2.21 -9.03
CA GLN A 210 -3.73 2.77 -9.89
C GLN A 210 -4.03 4.25 -10.06
N THR A 211 -3.07 5.10 -9.72
CA THR A 211 -3.20 6.54 -9.88
C THR A 211 -1.92 7.04 -10.54
N PHE A 212 -2.07 7.93 -11.52
CA PHE A 212 -0.95 8.64 -12.11
C PHE A 212 -1.02 10.09 -11.69
N CYS A 213 0.11 10.63 -11.24
CA CYS A 213 0.21 12.02 -10.81
C CYS A 213 1.26 12.76 -11.64
N GLN A 214 0.89 13.91 -12.19
CA GLN A 214 1.81 14.81 -12.88
C GLN A 214 1.99 16.06 -12.06
N ASP A 215 3.23 16.50 -11.92
CA ASP A 215 3.56 17.79 -11.33
C ASP A 215 3.64 18.83 -12.43
N ASP A 216 2.83 19.87 -12.30
CA ASP A 216 2.76 21.00 -13.23
C ASP A 216 3.17 22.27 -12.49
N GLU A 217 4.05 23.08 -13.09
CA GLU A 217 4.63 24.26 -12.42
C GLU A 217 3.59 25.30 -11.99
N ASP A 218 2.43 25.37 -12.67
CA ASP A 218 1.37 26.34 -12.41
C ASP A 218 0.25 25.78 -11.52
N ILE A 219 -0.01 24.46 -11.62
CA ILE A 219 -1.16 23.81 -10.99
C ILE A 219 -0.75 22.97 -9.76
N GLY A 220 0.52 22.60 -9.66
CA GLY A 220 1.04 21.62 -8.71
C GLY A 220 0.65 20.19 -9.08
N LEU A 221 0.70 19.29 -8.09
CA LEU A 221 0.43 17.86 -8.30
C LEU A 221 -1.03 17.60 -8.70
N SER A 222 -1.24 17.16 -9.93
CA SER A 222 -2.52 16.72 -10.49
C SER A 222 -2.54 15.22 -10.65
N CYS A 223 -3.56 14.54 -10.12
CA CYS A 223 -3.66 13.08 -10.12
C CYS A 223 -4.94 12.59 -10.76
N LEU A 224 -4.88 11.48 -11.49
CA LEU A 224 -6.06 10.78 -12.03
C LEU A 224 -6.02 9.29 -11.66
N THR A 225 -7.14 8.82 -11.13
CA THR A 225 -7.38 7.44 -10.73
C THR A 225 -8.41 6.79 -11.67
N PRO A 226 -8.04 5.84 -12.54
CA PRO A 226 -8.99 5.02 -13.29
C PRO A 226 -9.88 4.19 -12.35
N GLN A 227 -11.12 3.87 -12.78
CA GLN A 227 -12.12 3.28 -11.88
C GLN A 227 -11.88 1.81 -11.49
N ASP A 228 -11.13 1.05 -12.28
CA ASP A 228 -11.07 -0.42 -12.14
C ASP A 228 -9.64 -0.99 -12.01
N ASP A 229 -8.62 -0.16 -12.22
CA ASP A 229 -7.23 -0.62 -12.17
C ASP A 229 -6.68 -0.53 -10.75
N VAL A 230 -6.05 -1.62 -10.28
CA VAL A 230 -5.43 -1.68 -8.95
C VAL A 230 -4.00 -2.20 -9.02
N TYR A 231 -3.20 -1.79 -8.04
CA TYR A 231 -1.96 -2.45 -7.66
C TYR A 231 -2.27 -3.48 -6.58
N ASP A 232 -1.68 -4.67 -6.67
CA ASP A 232 -2.00 -5.84 -5.84
C ASP A 232 -0.75 -6.64 -5.42
N GLN A 233 0.45 -6.19 -5.80
CA GLN A 233 1.72 -6.84 -5.50
C GLN A 233 2.65 -5.90 -4.74
N PHE A 234 3.41 -6.45 -3.79
CA PHE A 234 4.43 -5.70 -3.06
C PHE A 234 5.80 -5.83 -3.70
N PHE A 235 6.56 -4.75 -3.64
CA PHE A 235 7.93 -4.71 -4.11
C PHE A 235 8.84 -3.99 -3.13
N THR A 236 10.15 -4.23 -3.29
CA THR A 236 11.19 -3.52 -2.57
C THR A 236 12.24 -2.94 -3.52
N GLU A 237 12.84 -1.82 -3.12
CA GLU A 237 14.03 -1.27 -3.78
C GLU A 237 15.10 -0.95 -2.75
N ARG A 238 16.30 -1.49 -2.94
CA ARG A 238 17.44 -1.14 -2.10
C ARG A 238 18.13 0.10 -2.65
N ARG A 239 18.04 1.22 -1.92
CA ARG A 239 18.70 2.48 -2.27
C ARG A 239 19.85 2.80 -1.33
N VAL A 240 20.95 3.32 -1.89
CA VAL A 240 22.02 3.93 -1.11
C VAL A 240 21.62 5.38 -0.82
N THR A 241 21.52 5.70 0.46
CA THR A 241 21.31 7.05 1.00
C THR A 241 22.64 7.60 1.50
N GLY A 242 22.71 8.90 1.78
CA GLY A 242 23.90 9.50 2.42
C GLY A 242 24.26 8.91 3.79
N MET A 243 23.39 8.10 4.38
CA MET A 243 23.54 7.51 5.72
C MET A 243 23.74 5.98 5.70
N GLY A 244 23.69 5.34 4.53
CA GLY A 244 23.77 3.88 4.38
C GLY A 244 22.70 3.36 3.42
N THR A 245 22.40 2.06 3.46
CA THR A 245 21.40 1.44 2.58
C THR A 245 20.03 1.37 3.25
N THR A 246 18.96 1.51 2.47
CA THR A 246 17.57 1.41 2.95
C THR A 246 16.73 0.70 1.90
N ASP A 247 15.86 -0.19 2.35
CA ASP A 247 14.95 -0.95 1.50
C ASP A 247 13.57 -0.26 1.52
N PHE A 248 13.17 0.38 0.42
CA PHE A 248 11.91 1.09 0.30
C PHE A 248 10.77 0.12 -0.06
N TRP A 249 9.59 0.31 0.54
CA TRP A 249 8.43 -0.54 0.31
C TRP A 249 7.46 0.09 -0.70
N TYR A 250 7.05 -0.69 -1.69
CA TYR A 250 6.15 -0.27 -2.77
C TYR A 250 4.97 -1.22 -2.94
N ILE A 251 3.90 -0.73 -3.54
CA ILE A 251 2.78 -1.53 -4.06
C ILE A 251 2.60 -1.23 -5.55
N GLY A 252 2.57 -2.26 -6.39
CA GLY A 252 2.52 -2.15 -7.84
C GLY A 252 1.80 -3.33 -8.49
N SER A 253 1.99 -3.50 -9.79
CA SER A 253 1.50 -4.64 -10.56
C SER A 253 2.52 -5.05 -11.62
N GLY A 254 2.60 -6.34 -11.93
CA GLY A 254 3.43 -6.86 -13.02
C GLY A 254 4.91 -6.99 -12.64
N SER A 255 5.79 -6.36 -13.41
CA SER A 255 7.25 -6.44 -13.21
C SER A 255 7.92 -5.08 -13.43
N PRO A 256 7.68 -4.13 -12.51
CA PRO A 256 8.27 -2.80 -12.57
C PRO A 256 9.80 -2.86 -12.55
N SER A 257 10.43 -2.06 -13.42
CA SER A 257 11.89 -2.08 -13.57
C SER A 257 12.59 -1.62 -12.30
N GLY A 258 13.62 -2.35 -11.86
CA GLY A 258 14.45 -1.98 -10.72
C GLY A 258 13.84 -2.26 -9.35
N LEU A 259 12.66 -2.93 -9.29
CA LEU A 259 12.05 -3.37 -8.04
C LEU A 259 12.02 -4.89 -7.95
N ASP A 260 12.31 -5.42 -6.77
CA ASP A 260 12.23 -6.86 -6.48
C ASP A 260 10.87 -7.20 -5.86
N PRO A 261 10.14 -8.23 -6.33
CA PRO A 261 8.90 -8.64 -5.71
C PRO A 261 9.15 -9.21 -4.31
N ILE A 262 8.25 -8.91 -3.38
CA ILE A 262 8.28 -9.42 -2.01
C ILE A 262 6.91 -9.96 -1.60
N SER A 263 6.89 -10.89 -0.65
CA SER A 263 5.69 -11.32 0.05
C SER A 263 5.74 -10.84 1.49
N ILE A 264 4.56 -10.70 2.11
CA ILE A 264 4.44 -10.28 3.50
C ILE A 264 3.63 -11.30 4.27
N THR A 265 4.19 -11.74 5.39
CA THR A 265 3.51 -12.59 6.37
C THR A 265 3.02 -11.72 7.52
N ALA A 266 1.75 -11.86 7.90
CA ALA A 266 1.16 -11.20 9.06
C ALA A 266 1.04 -12.17 10.23
N LEU A 267 1.74 -11.85 11.32
CA LEU A 267 1.66 -12.57 12.59
C LEU A 267 0.81 -11.76 13.57
N LYS A 268 -0.23 -12.37 14.14
CA LYS A 268 -1.05 -11.73 15.17
C LYS A 268 -0.24 -11.56 16.46
N VAL A 269 -0.29 -10.38 17.06
CA VAL A 269 0.42 -10.02 18.31
C VAL A 269 -0.51 -9.50 19.39
#